data_AF-A0A7Y2ZXC0-F1
#
_entry.id   AF-A0A7Y2ZXC0-F1
#
_cell.length_a   1.000
_cell.length_b   1.000
_cell.length_c   1.000
_cell.angle_alpha   90.00
_cell.angle_beta   90.00
_cell.angle_gamma   90.00
#
_symmetry.space_group_name_H-M   'P 1'
#
loop_
_entity.id
_entity.type
_entity.pdbx_description
1 polymer ?
#
loop_
_entity_poly.entity_id
_entity_poly.type
_entity_poly.pdbx_seq_one_letter_code
_entity_poly.pdbx_strand_id
1 'polypeptide(L)'
;MILSTQTTKRKILCLFLLLLFGAMLFSCAPKVKHYPLINQHLSNQNYQQALKVIKDNKKVYPKRNAALYYMEEGILAHFALRYKESNESLSRAEQIMDDLYTRSISKQTASFLINDNTIPYRGEDFESAMVNLFMALNYVGLGLRDEALVEARKVDNKLNIINNRYANEKKNVYKEDAFIRFLMGVLYEADGEDNDAFISYRKAEEIYRTDYKKNYGVSPPALLIENLLSSAKAMDFLEELREIQQQYSGVNFMPPAKKKEMAEIYLIHYNGLGPEKVEKRWVVPFPDGYVVKIAYPKFKKKYYQIARGIATLKNLTSGVSYESATILMEDIGSIAVTNLENRTGRIKAKAIARA
;
A
#
# COMPACT_ATOMS: atom_id res chain seq x y z
N MET A 1 -6.94 34.47 77.43
CA MET A 1 -7.28 33.04 77.18
C MET A 1 -8.26 33.03 76.00
N ILE A 2 -7.81 33.02 74.75
CA ILE A 2 -7.18 31.93 73.98
C ILE A 2 -8.16 30.77 73.70
N LEU A 3 -8.50 30.65 72.41
CA LEU A 3 -8.97 29.51 71.59
C LEU A 3 -10.36 29.72 70.95
N SER A 4 -10.44 30.24 69.72
CA SER A 4 -10.07 29.61 68.44
C SER A 4 -11.17 28.68 67.91
N THR A 5 -12.14 29.30 67.26
CA THR A 5 -12.90 28.75 66.14
C THR A 5 -11.98 28.19 65.04
N GLN A 6 -12.31 27.00 64.50
CA GLN A 6 -12.04 26.51 63.13
C GLN A 6 -11.54 25.05 63.09
N THR A 7 -12.42 24.06 63.22
CA THR A 7 -12.09 22.65 62.92
C THR A 7 -13.28 21.85 62.40
N THR A 8 -13.98 22.32 61.37
CA THR A 8 -14.93 21.42 60.66
C THR A 8 -15.16 21.70 59.17
N LYS A 9 -14.51 22.70 58.57
CA LYS A 9 -14.61 22.94 57.10
C LYS A 9 -13.46 22.35 56.27
N ARG A 10 -12.47 21.71 56.89
CA ARG A 10 -11.25 21.26 56.20
C ARG A 10 -11.24 19.79 55.73
N LYS A 11 -12.24 18.98 56.12
CA LYS A 11 -12.31 17.56 55.71
C LYS A 11 -13.25 17.26 54.55
N ILE A 12 -14.21 18.16 54.24
CA ILE A 12 -15.11 17.99 53.08
C ILE A 12 -14.49 18.53 51.79
N LEU A 13 -13.57 19.50 51.88
CA LEU A 13 -12.88 20.07 50.72
C LEU A 13 -11.80 19.14 50.14
N CYS A 14 -11.24 18.21 50.93
CA CYS A 14 -10.28 17.22 50.44
C CYS A 14 -10.93 16.01 49.74
N LEU A 15 -12.21 15.74 49.99
CA LEU A 15 -12.91 14.61 49.34
C LEU A 15 -13.48 14.98 47.97
N PHE A 16 -13.80 16.27 47.75
CA PHE A 16 -14.20 16.78 46.44
C PHE A 16 -13.01 17.10 45.51
N LEU A 17 -11.81 17.38 46.06
CA LEU A 17 -10.60 17.55 45.26
C LEU A 17 -9.99 16.23 44.78
N LEU A 18 -10.27 15.11 45.47
CA LEU A 18 -9.82 13.77 45.05
C LEU A 18 -10.74 13.10 44.01
N LEU A 19 -11.99 13.56 43.87
CA LEU A 19 -12.96 13.02 42.91
C LEU A 19 -12.94 13.75 41.55
N LEU A 20 -12.28 14.91 41.45
CA LEU A 20 -12.08 15.63 40.18
C LEU A 20 -10.77 15.26 39.45
N PHE A 21 -9.89 14.47 40.08
CA PHE A 21 -8.59 14.09 39.51
C PHE A 21 -8.57 12.67 38.90
N GLY A 22 -9.70 11.95 38.93
CA GLY A 22 -9.80 10.55 38.48
C GLY A 22 -10.29 10.33 37.05
N ALA A 23 -10.66 11.37 36.29
CA ALA A 23 -11.27 11.24 34.97
C ALA A 23 -10.37 11.60 33.78
N MET A 24 -9.07 11.81 33.98
CA MET A 24 -8.09 12.01 32.90
C MET A 24 -7.08 10.86 32.84
N LEU A 25 -7.58 9.65 32.62
CA LEU A 25 -6.73 8.57 32.11
C LEU A 25 -6.58 8.74 30.59
N PHE A 26 -5.49 9.41 30.25
CA PHE A 26 -4.87 9.56 28.95
C PHE A 26 -4.99 8.30 28.06
N SER A 27 -5.98 8.30 27.17
CA SER A 27 -5.88 7.55 25.91
C SER A 27 -5.10 8.40 24.92
N CYS A 28 -3.78 8.26 24.94
CA CYS A 28 -2.88 8.92 23.99
C CYS A 28 -2.98 8.25 22.61
N ALA A 29 -3.97 8.66 21.84
CA ALA A 29 -3.91 8.94 20.40
C ALA A 29 -5.28 9.51 20.00
N PRO A 30 -5.39 10.72 19.42
CA PRO A 30 -6.65 11.10 18.80
C PRO A 30 -6.85 10.14 17.63
N LYS A 31 -7.75 9.16 17.78
CA LYS A 31 -8.37 8.53 16.62
C LYS A 31 -8.98 9.68 15.83
N VAL A 32 -8.39 9.98 14.70
CA VAL A 32 -8.84 11.05 13.81
C VAL A 32 -10.33 10.81 13.55
N LYS A 33 -11.18 11.71 14.09
CA LYS A 33 -12.59 11.43 14.38
C LYS A 33 -13.41 11.06 13.14
N HIS A 34 -12.92 11.40 11.95
CA HIS A 34 -13.61 11.20 10.68
C HIS A 34 -13.37 9.82 10.03
N TYR A 35 -12.37 9.03 10.42
CA TYR A 35 -12.15 7.71 9.77
C TYR A 35 -13.32 6.73 9.92
N PRO A 36 -14.01 6.62 11.07
CA PRO A 36 -15.19 5.76 11.15
C PRO A 36 -16.26 6.14 10.12
N LEU A 37 -16.45 7.44 9.88
CA LEU A 37 -17.40 7.95 8.90
C LEU A 37 -16.93 7.70 7.46
N ILE A 38 -15.64 7.89 7.16
CA ILE A 38 -15.07 7.52 5.86
C ILE A 38 -15.27 6.02 5.59
N ASN A 39 -14.93 5.16 6.56
CA ASN A 39 -15.08 3.71 6.42
C ASN A 39 -16.54 3.30 6.21
N GLN A 40 -17.48 3.95 6.92
CA GLN A 40 -18.91 3.73 6.70
C GLN A 40 -19.33 4.09 5.27
N HIS A 41 -18.86 5.22 4.74
CA HIS A 41 -19.13 5.58 3.34
C HIS A 41 -18.50 4.58 2.36
N LEU A 42 -17.27 4.13 2.58
CA LEU A 42 -16.60 3.13 1.75
C LEU A 42 -17.34 1.79 1.75
N SER A 43 -17.77 1.29 2.92
CA SER A 43 -18.54 0.04 3.03
C SER A 43 -19.89 0.11 2.31
N ASN A 44 -20.47 1.30 2.18
CA ASN A 44 -21.72 1.56 1.45
C ASN A 44 -21.47 1.99 -0.01
N GLN A 45 -20.23 1.91 -0.52
CA GLN A 45 -19.84 2.34 -1.87
C GLN A 45 -20.15 3.82 -2.17
N ASN A 46 -20.30 4.63 -1.13
CA ASN A 46 -20.56 6.07 -1.20
C ASN A 46 -19.25 6.87 -1.32
N TYR A 47 -18.48 6.61 -2.37
CA TYR A 47 -17.13 7.13 -2.56
C TYR A 47 -17.08 8.66 -2.64
N GLN A 48 -18.09 9.30 -3.24
CA GLN A 48 -18.19 10.76 -3.31
C GLN A 48 -18.28 11.41 -1.93
N GLN A 49 -19.01 10.78 -1.02
CA GLN A 49 -19.20 11.26 0.35
C GLN A 49 -17.95 10.99 1.19
N ALA A 50 -17.29 9.85 1.01
CA ALA A 50 -15.99 9.59 1.61
C ALA A 50 -14.95 10.67 1.21
N LEU A 51 -14.89 11.00 -0.09
CA LEU A 51 -14.05 12.08 -0.62
C LEU A 51 -14.42 13.47 -0.05
N LYS A 52 -15.71 13.76 0.10
CA LYS A 52 -16.16 15.02 0.72
C LYS A 52 -15.70 15.11 2.17
N VAL A 53 -15.85 14.03 2.94
CA VAL A 53 -15.46 13.99 4.37
C VAL A 53 -13.97 14.27 4.53
N ILE A 54 -13.07 13.66 3.73
CA ILE A 54 -11.63 13.92 3.85
C ILE A 54 -11.29 15.39 3.52
N LYS A 55 -11.90 15.96 2.48
CA LYS A 55 -11.68 17.35 2.06
C LYS A 55 -12.14 18.37 3.10
N ASP A 56 -13.34 18.18 3.63
CA ASP A 56 -13.91 19.05 4.67
C ASP A 56 -13.04 19.05 5.95
N ASN A 57 -12.29 17.97 6.17
CA ASN A 57 -11.42 17.80 7.34
C ASN A 57 -9.93 18.04 7.05
N LYS A 58 -9.55 18.62 5.88
CA LYS A 58 -8.15 18.92 5.54
C LYS A 58 -7.40 19.68 6.64
N LYS A 59 -8.06 20.66 7.27
CA LYS A 59 -7.46 21.50 8.32
C LYS A 59 -7.09 20.73 9.60
N VAL A 60 -7.64 19.53 9.79
CA VAL A 60 -7.32 18.65 10.92
C VAL A 60 -5.95 18.00 10.76
N TYR A 61 -5.45 17.87 9.53
CA TYR A 61 -4.15 17.26 9.25
C TYR A 61 -3.03 18.24 9.59
N PRO A 62 -2.11 17.87 10.51
CA PRO A 62 -0.92 18.68 10.75
C PRO A 62 -0.07 18.78 9.47
N LYS A 63 0.63 19.89 9.26
CA LYS A 63 1.52 20.08 8.07
C LYS A 63 2.49 18.93 7.84
N ARG A 64 2.98 18.30 8.92
CA ARG A 64 3.90 17.15 8.86
C ARG A 64 3.27 15.89 8.24
N ASN A 65 1.95 15.81 8.19
CA ASN A 65 1.19 14.71 7.59
C ASN A 65 0.60 15.10 6.22
N ALA A 66 1.15 16.12 5.56
CA ALA A 66 0.63 16.58 4.27
C ALA A 66 0.67 15.48 3.20
N ALA A 67 1.76 14.70 3.11
CA ALA A 67 1.82 13.56 2.20
C ALA A 67 0.68 12.55 2.45
N LEU A 68 0.44 12.20 3.72
CA LEU A 68 -0.65 11.29 4.10
C LEU A 68 -2.01 11.83 3.66
N TYR A 69 -2.29 13.12 3.93
CA TYR A 69 -3.54 13.74 3.49
C TYR A 69 -3.75 13.60 1.97
N TYR A 70 -2.73 13.94 1.19
CA TYR A 70 -2.82 13.93 -0.27
C TYR A 70 -2.89 12.52 -0.86
N MET A 71 -2.25 11.54 -0.24
CA MET A 71 -2.45 10.13 -0.59
C MET A 71 -3.89 9.71 -0.35
N GLU A 72 -4.45 10.01 0.83
CA GLU A 72 -5.83 9.63 1.16
C GLU A 72 -6.87 10.32 0.27
N GLU A 73 -6.71 11.62 0.03
CA GLU A 73 -7.55 12.37 -0.91
C GLU A 73 -7.47 11.77 -2.30
N GLY A 74 -6.26 11.46 -2.78
CA GLY A 74 -6.02 10.85 -4.07
C GLY A 74 -6.70 9.50 -4.24
N ILE A 75 -6.52 8.58 -3.28
CA ILE A 75 -7.13 7.25 -3.32
C ILE A 75 -8.66 7.32 -3.22
N LEU A 76 -9.21 8.19 -2.37
CA LEU A 76 -10.65 8.38 -2.29
C LEU A 76 -11.23 8.98 -3.58
N ALA A 77 -10.50 9.89 -4.23
CA ALA A 77 -10.88 10.42 -5.54
C ALA A 77 -10.82 9.36 -6.64
N HIS A 78 -9.85 8.43 -6.59
CA HIS A 78 -9.78 7.29 -7.50
C HIS A 78 -11.04 6.42 -7.39
N PHE A 79 -11.43 6.00 -6.18
CA PHE A 79 -12.66 5.22 -5.98
C PHE A 79 -13.93 5.99 -6.35
N ALA A 80 -13.90 7.32 -6.24
CA ALA A 80 -14.96 8.20 -6.69
C ALA A 80 -14.95 8.44 -8.21
N LEU A 81 -14.11 7.73 -8.98
CA LEU A 81 -13.93 7.88 -10.43
C LEU A 81 -13.54 9.30 -10.87
N ARG A 82 -12.95 10.08 -9.96
CA ARG A 82 -12.45 11.44 -10.22
C ARG A 82 -10.97 11.39 -10.55
N TYR A 83 -10.62 10.71 -11.63
CA TYR A 83 -9.24 10.37 -11.95
C TYR A 83 -8.30 11.58 -12.09
N LYS A 84 -8.76 12.68 -12.71
CA LYS A 84 -7.96 13.92 -12.79
C LYS A 84 -7.65 14.49 -11.41
N GLU A 85 -8.67 14.58 -10.57
CA GLU A 85 -8.56 15.08 -9.20
C GLU A 85 -7.64 14.18 -8.34
N SER A 86 -7.78 12.86 -8.54
CA SER A 86 -6.92 11.86 -7.90
C SER A 86 -5.46 12.06 -8.29
N ASN A 87 -5.16 12.21 -9.59
CA ASN A 87 -3.80 12.45 -10.07
C ASN A 87 -3.18 13.73 -9.54
N GLU A 88 -3.96 14.82 -9.43
CA GLU A 88 -3.47 16.06 -8.81
C GLU A 88 -3.07 15.85 -7.35
N SER A 89 -3.89 15.16 -6.57
CA SER A 89 -3.60 14.90 -5.15
C SER A 89 -2.45 13.90 -4.99
N LEU A 90 -2.42 12.82 -5.77
CA LEU A 90 -1.33 11.84 -5.74
C LEU A 90 0.01 12.44 -6.20
N SER A 91 0.01 13.33 -7.19
CA SER A 91 1.22 14.04 -7.60
C SER A 91 1.75 14.98 -6.51
N ARG A 92 0.86 15.68 -5.78
CA ARG A 92 1.26 16.48 -4.60
C ARG A 92 1.83 15.59 -3.50
N ALA A 93 1.24 14.41 -3.27
CA ALA A 93 1.78 13.44 -2.32
C ALA A 93 3.19 12.98 -2.73
N GLU A 94 3.37 12.56 -3.99
CA GLU A 94 4.65 12.14 -4.56
C GLU A 94 5.74 13.22 -4.34
N GLN A 95 5.46 14.46 -4.72
CA GLN A 95 6.41 15.57 -4.55
C GLN A 95 6.86 15.76 -3.09
N ILE A 96 5.93 15.68 -2.15
CA ILE A 96 6.25 15.80 -0.72
C ILE A 96 7.07 14.59 -0.25
N MET A 97 6.71 13.38 -0.69
CA MET A 97 7.42 12.16 -0.34
C MET A 97 8.86 12.20 -0.86
N ASP A 98 9.08 12.65 -2.09
CA ASP A 98 10.41 12.76 -2.71
C ASP A 98 11.27 13.84 -2.04
N ASP A 99 10.71 14.99 -1.65
CA ASP A 99 11.43 16.02 -0.87
C ASP A 99 11.83 15.50 0.51
N LEU A 100 10.90 14.86 1.23
CA LEU A 100 11.19 14.26 2.53
C LEU A 100 12.23 13.14 2.43
N TYR A 101 12.16 12.35 1.36
CA TYR A 101 13.13 11.31 1.05
C TYR A 101 14.52 11.89 0.81
N THR A 102 14.64 12.90 -0.04
CA THR A 102 15.91 13.60 -0.35
C THR A 102 16.53 14.17 0.91
N ARG A 103 15.75 14.90 1.72
CA ARG A 103 16.24 15.47 3.00
C ARG A 103 16.72 14.40 3.97
N SER A 104 16.06 13.24 4.01
CA SER A 104 16.44 12.14 4.92
C SER A 104 17.82 11.55 4.57
N ILE A 105 18.17 11.51 3.29
CA ILE A 105 19.49 11.08 2.80
C ILE A 105 20.54 12.15 3.09
N SER A 106 20.27 13.40 2.69
CA SER A 106 21.26 14.49 2.78
C SER A 106 21.65 14.84 4.22
N LYS A 107 20.75 14.63 5.20
CA LYS A 107 21.01 15.01 6.61
C LYS A 107 21.82 13.99 7.41
N GLN A 108 22.31 12.89 6.81
CA GLN A 108 23.03 11.82 7.52
C GLN A 108 22.39 11.46 8.87
N THR A 109 21.05 11.42 8.93
CA THR A 109 20.30 11.07 10.14
C THR A 109 20.40 9.56 10.38
N ALA A 110 21.62 9.06 10.62
CA ALA A 110 21.94 7.70 11.00
C ALA A 110 21.37 7.34 12.39
N SER A 111 20.84 8.33 13.11
CA SER A 111 20.07 8.13 14.33
C SER A 111 18.65 7.68 13.96
N PHE A 112 18.47 6.37 13.95
CA PHE A 112 17.21 5.69 14.25
C PHE A 112 16.58 6.31 15.51
N LEU A 113 15.80 7.37 15.38
CA LEU A 113 15.15 8.04 16.50
C LEU A 113 13.70 7.58 16.57
N ILE A 114 13.40 6.97 17.71
CA ILE A 114 12.24 6.12 18.04
C ILE A 114 10.93 6.92 18.18
N ASN A 115 10.91 8.22 17.86
CA ASN A 115 9.72 9.06 18.03
C ASN A 115 9.12 9.51 16.70
N ASP A 116 8.23 8.68 16.15
CA ASP A 116 7.48 8.95 14.91
C ASP A 116 6.55 10.18 15.00
N ASN A 117 6.34 10.78 16.19
CA ASN A 117 5.40 11.89 16.37
C ASN A 117 5.97 13.28 16.05
N THR A 118 7.28 13.44 15.81
CA THR A 118 7.90 14.75 15.53
C THR A 118 8.40 14.90 14.09
N ILE A 119 8.43 13.81 13.32
CA ILE A 119 8.99 13.76 11.96
C ILE A 119 7.84 13.84 10.94
N PRO A 120 8.00 14.56 9.82
CA PRO A 120 7.06 14.48 8.70
C PRO A 120 6.85 13.05 8.20
N TYR A 121 5.60 12.67 7.97
CA TYR A 121 5.26 11.36 7.44
C TYR A 121 5.69 11.27 5.97
N ARG A 122 6.74 10.47 5.71
CA ARG A 122 7.30 10.28 4.36
C ARG A 122 6.66 9.14 3.56
N GLY A 123 5.74 8.39 4.17
CA GLY A 123 5.24 7.12 3.64
C GLY A 123 6.18 5.93 3.86
N GLU A 124 5.64 4.72 3.79
CA GLU A 124 6.43 3.49 3.70
C GLU A 124 6.92 3.27 2.25
N ASP A 125 7.92 2.41 2.08
CA ASP A 125 8.55 2.19 0.78
C ASP A 125 7.56 1.65 -0.27
N PHE A 126 6.63 0.76 0.13
CA PHE A 126 5.58 0.25 -0.76
C PHE A 126 4.51 1.31 -1.09
N GLU A 127 4.16 2.18 -0.13
CA GLU A 127 3.19 3.28 -0.38
C GLU A 127 3.69 4.21 -1.48
N SER A 128 5.01 4.37 -1.60
CA SER A 128 5.63 5.19 -2.63
C SER A 128 5.46 4.61 -4.04
N ALA A 129 5.47 3.28 -4.19
CA ALA A 129 5.14 2.61 -5.45
C ALA A 129 3.63 2.65 -5.72
N MET A 130 2.81 2.44 -4.68
CA MET A 130 1.36 2.46 -4.79
C MET A 130 0.81 3.81 -5.28
N VAL A 131 1.41 4.94 -4.88
CA VAL A 131 1.03 6.26 -5.40
C VAL A 131 1.06 6.30 -6.93
N ASN A 132 2.17 5.86 -7.54
CA ASN A 132 2.29 5.83 -9.01
C ASN A 132 1.44 4.73 -9.65
N LEU A 133 1.23 3.59 -8.98
CA LEU A 133 0.28 2.57 -9.46
C LEU A 133 -1.12 3.16 -9.62
N PHE A 134 -1.64 3.83 -8.60
CA PHE A 134 -2.97 4.45 -8.69
C PHE A 134 -3.00 5.58 -9.71
N MET A 135 -1.93 6.36 -9.87
CA MET A 135 -1.84 7.34 -10.95
C MET A 135 -1.87 6.68 -12.35
N ALA A 136 -1.16 5.57 -12.54
CA ALA A 136 -1.20 4.80 -13.78
C ALA A 136 -2.62 4.30 -14.07
N LEU A 137 -3.30 3.71 -13.08
CA LEU A 137 -4.68 3.24 -13.21
C LEU A 137 -5.67 4.38 -13.50
N ASN A 138 -5.47 5.54 -12.90
CA ASN A 138 -6.25 6.74 -13.21
C ASN A 138 -6.06 7.19 -14.67
N TYR A 139 -4.82 7.20 -15.16
CA TYR A 139 -4.52 7.54 -16.56
C TYR A 139 -5.13 6.52 -17.53
N VAL A 140 -5.09 5.22 -17.21
CA VAL A 140 -5.85 4.20 -17.95
C VAL A 140 -7.34 4.53 -17.97
N GLY A 141 -7.94 4.88 -16.83
CA GLY A 141 -9.34 5.28 -16.73
C GLY A 141 -9.68 6.58 -17.49
N LEU A 142 -8.68 7.39 -17.85
CA LEU A 142 -8.81 8.59 -18.68
C LEU A 142 -8.53 8.32 -20.17
N GLY A 143 -8.17 7.10 -20.55
CA GLY A 143 -7.74 6.75 -21.92
C GLY A 143 -6.34 7.27 -22.28
N LEU A 144 -5.54 7.64 -21.28
CA LEU A 144 -4.21 8.24 -21.41
C LEU A 144 -3.13 7.17 -21.15
N ARG A 145 -2.89 6.30 -22.12
CA ARG A 145 -2.01 5.12 -21.94
C ARG A 145 -0.54 5.47 -21.82
N ASP A 146 -0.06 6.44 -22.61
CA ASP A 146 1.32 6.92 -22.55
C ASP A 146 1.66 7.47 -21.15
N GLU A 147 0.75 8.26 -20.58
CA GLU A 147 0.87 8.79 -19.22
C GLU A 147 0.83 7.67 -18.18
N ALA A 148 -0.01 6.64 -18.39
CA ALA A 148 -0.03 5.47 -17.51
C ALA A 148 1.31 4.72 -17.52
N LEU A 149 1.91 4.52 -18.70
CA LEU A 149 3.23 3.90 -18.84
C LEU A 149 4.33 4.74 -18.19
N VAL A 150 4.28 6.08 -18.30
CA VAL A 150 5.22 6.97 -17.61
C VAL A 150 5.16 6.76 -16.10
N GLU A 151 3.96 6.74 -15.50
CA GLU A 151 3.81 6.53 -14.06
C GLU A 151 4.26 5.13 -13.63
N ALA A 152 3.92 4.10 -14.39
CA ALA A 152 4.37 2.74 -14.10
C ALA A 152 5.91 2.61 -14.16
N ARG A 153 6.57 3.22 -15.15
CA ARG A 153 8.04 3.25 -15.28
C ARG A 153 8.74 4.02 -14.15
N LYS A 154 8.10 5.06 -13.57
CA LYS A 154 8.67 5.78 -12.42
C LYS A 154 8.87 4.86 -11.21
N VAL A 155 8.03 3.84 -11.05
CA VAL A 155 8.11 2.89 -9.94
C VAL A 155 9.44 2.14 -9.96
N ASP A 156 9.92 1.72 -11.14
CA ASP A 156 11.22 1.05 -11.28
C ASP A 156 12.36 1.91 -10.73
N ASN A 157 12.43 3.17 -11.18
CA ASN A 157 13.46 4.09 -10.72
C ASN A 157 13.36 4.34 -9.22
N LYS A 158 12.13 4.53 -8.72
CA LYS A 158 11.87 4.79 -7.30
C LYS A 158 12.28 3.62 -6.42
N LEU A 159 11.90 2.40 -6.80
CA LEU A 159 12.29 1.19 -6.08
C LEU A 159 13.79 0.94 -6.16
N ASN A 160 14.44 1.16 -7.30
CA ASN A 160 15.90 1.10 -7.40
C ASN A 160 16.57 2.05 -6.39
N ILE A 161 16.13 3.31 -6.35
CA ILE A 161 16.65 4.32 -5.41
C ILE A 161 16.39 3.92 -3.95
N ILE A 162 15.18 3.47 -3.61
CA ILE A 162 14.82 2.97 -2.27
C ILE A 162 15.71 1.82 -1.85
N ASN A 163 15.89 0.82 -2.72
CA ASN A 163 16.57 -0.42 -2.41
C ASN A 163 18.09 -0.27 -2.31
N ASN A 164 18.70 0.63 -3.08
CA ASN A 164 20.13 0.92 -3.04
C ASN A 164 20.62 1.46 -1.67
N ARG A 165 19.70 1.95 -0.81
CA ARG A 165 20.05 2.39 0.55
C ARG A 165 20.18 1.28 1.56
N TYR A 166 19.66 0.09 1.25
CA TYR A 166 19.74 -1.05 2.15
C TYR A 166 21.09 -1.75 1.96
N ALA A 167 21.83 -1.92 3.06
CA ALA A 167 23.08 -2.69 3.03
C ALA A 167 22.82 -4.13 2.50
N ASN A 168 23.82 -4.71 1.84
CA ASN A 168 23.71 -6.01 1.15
C ASN A 168 23.16 -7.15 2.01
N GLU A 169 23.42 -7.11 3.33
CA GLU A 169 22.97 -8.12 4.30
C GLU A 169 21.57 -7.84 4.90
N LYS A 170 20.97 -6.67 4.62
CA LYS A 170 19.73 -6.18 5.23
C LYS A 170 18.75 -5.62 4.20
N LYS A 171 18.65 -6.30 3.05
CA LYS A 171 17.82 -5.90 1.91
C LYS A 171 16.37 -5.68 2.31
N ASN A 172 15.73 -4.74 1.62
CA ASN A 172 14.30 -4.54 1.67
C ASN A 172 13.58 -5.81 1.15
N VAL A 173 12.44 -6.12 1.74
CA VAL A 173 11.61 -7.24 1.30
C VAL A 173 10.75 -6.89 0.08
N TYR A 174 10.42 -5.60 -0.09
CA TYR A 174 9.66 -5.09 -1.23
C TYR A 174 10.61 -4.44 -2.23
N LYS A 175 11.17 -5.24 -3.14
CA LYS A 175 12.23 -4.81 -4.06
C LYS A 175 11.68 -4.27 -5.38
N GLU A 176 10.66 -4.93 -5.88
CA GLU A 176 10.03 -4.65 -7.16
C GLU A 176 8.55 -5.02 -7.04
N ASP A 177 7.74 -4.53 -7.97
CA ASP A 177 6.29 -4.73 -7.94
C ASP A 177 5.83 -5.56 -9.15
N ALA A 178 5.33 -6.77 -8.85
CA ALA A 178 4.92 -7.71 -9.89
C ALA A 178 3.63 -7.28 -10.61
N PHE A 179 2.71 -6.61 -9.90
CA PHE A 179 1.44 -6.19 -10.49
C PHE A 179 1.64 -4.99 -11.41
N ILE A 180 2.50 -4.05 -11.04
CA ILE A 180 2.87 -2.91 -11.88
C ILE A 180 3.59 -3.39 -13.15
N ARG A 181 4.48 -4.39 -13.04
CA ARG A 181 5.10 -5.04 -14.21
C ARG A 181 4.07 -5.71 -15.12
N PHE A 182 3.10 -6.40 -14.55
CA PHE A 182 1.99 -6.96 -15.32
C PHE A 182 1.18 -5.87 -16.02
N LEU A 183 0.83 -4.78 -15.31
CA LEU A 183 0.11 -3.65 -15.88
C LEU A 183 0.88 -3.00 -17.04
N MET A 184 2.20 -2.82 -16.90
CA MET A 184 3.05 -2.37 -18.01
C MET A 184 2.95 -3.31 -19.21
N GLY A 185 3.01 -4.62 -18.98
CA GLY A 185 2.85 -5.61 -20.06
C GLY A 185 1.54 -5.47 -20.81
N VAL A 186 0.43 -5.28 -20.07
CA VAL A 186 -0.90 -5.05 -20.65
C VAL A 186 -0.94 -3.76 -21.48
N LEU A 187 -0.34 -2.69 -20.97
CA LEU A 187 -0.31 -1.40 -21.68
C LEU A 187 0.52 -1.48 -22.96
N TYR A 188 1.70 -2.07 -22.91
CA TYR A 188 2.55 -2.29 -24.09
C TYR A 188 1.85 -3.16 -25.14
N GLU A 189 1.23 -4.26 -24.71
CA GLU A 189 0.48 -5.14 -25.62
C GLU A 189 -0.69 -4.39 -26.28
N ALA A 190 -1.39 -3.54 -25.52
CA ALA A 190 -2.49 -2.73 -26.04
C ALA A 190 -2.05 -1.65 -27.06
N ASP A 191 -0.79 -1.26 -27.03
CA ASP A 191 -0.17 -0.28 -27.94
C ASP A 191 0.62 -0.96 -29.08
N GLY A 192 0.64 -2.30 -29.12
CA GLY A 192 1.33 -3.11 -30.14
C GLY A 192 2.84 -3.24 -29.92
N GLU A 193 3.34 -2.86 -28.74
CA GLU A 193 4.74 -3.02 -28.34
C GLU A 193 4.98 -4.44 -27.80
N ASP A 194 4.79 -5.47 -28.66
CA ASP A 194 4.77 -6.89 -28.29
C ASP A 194 6.03 -7.36 -27.53
N ASN A 195 7.21 -6.84 -27.91
CA ASN A 195 8.47 -7.17 -27.25
C ASN A 195 8.55 -6.60 -25.83
N ASP A 196 8.16 -5.34 -25.63
CA ASP A 196 8.15 -4.70 -24.31
C ASP A 196 7.08 -5.29 -23.41
N ALA A 197 5.96 -5.73 -23.99
CA ALA A 197 4.95 -6.52 -23.32
C ALA A 197 5.52 -7.83 -22.78
N PHE A 198 6.19 -8.61 -23.64
CA PHE A 198 6.84 -9.86 -23.25
C PHE A 198 7.87 -9.65 -22.12
N ILE A 199 8.74 -8.64 -22.25
CA ILE A 199 9.75 -8.32 -21.22
C ILE A 199 9.07 -8.00 -19.88
N SER A 200 8.00 -7.22 -19.91
CA SER A 200 7.27 -6.81 -18.70
C SER A 200 6.55 -7.98 -18.05
N TYR A 201 5.88 -8.83 -18.83
CA TYR A 201 5.25 -10.07 -18.34
C TYR A 201 6.28 -11.05 -17.77
N ARG A 202 7.44 -11.21 -18.42
CA ARG A 202 8.50 -12.11 -17.93
C ARG A 202 9.05 -11.64 -16.59
N LYS A 203 9.29 -10.33 -16.44
CA LYS A 203 9.69 -9.74 -15.16
C LYS A 203 8.62 -9.92 -14.09
N ALA A 204 7.35 -9.69 -14.42
CA ALA A 204 6.25 -9.91 -13.49
C ALA A 204 6.24 -11.37 -12.98
N GLU A 205 6.37 -12.35 -13.89
CA GLU A 205 6.42 -13.77 -13.54
C GLU A 205 7.58 -14.06 -12.59
N GLU A 206 8.76 -13.54 -12.90
CA GLU A 206 9.96 -13.77 -12.11
C GLU A 206 9.80 -13.23 -10.69
N ILE A 207 9.27 -12.00 -10.54
CA ILE A 207 9.03 -11.38 -9.23
C ILE A 207 7.98 -12.18 -8.46
N TYR A 208 6.90 -12.63 -9.11
CA TYR A 208 5.91 -13.47 -8.46
C TYR A 208 6.51 -14.77 -7.93
N ARG A 209 7.31 -15.44 -8.76
CA ARG A 209 7.93 -16.73 -8.45
C ARG A 209 8.99 -16.64 -7.35
N THR A 210 9.83 -15.62 -7.39
CA THR A 210 11.04 -15.52 -6.55
C THR A 210 10.81 -14.73 -5.26
N ASP A 211 10.08 -13.61 -5.33
CA ASP A 211 9.88 -12.69 -4.21
C ASP A 211 8.46 -12.79 -3.64
N TYR A 212 7.39 -12.65 -4.44
CA TYR A 212 6.03 -12.58 -3.88
C TYR A 212 5.57 -13.91 -3.29
N LYS A 213 5.85 -15.05 -3.93
CA LYS A 213 5.48 -16.36 -3.39
C LYS A 213 6.10 -16.59 -2.01
N LYS A 214 7.37 -16.21 -1.86
CA LYS A 214 8.11 -16.33 -0.60
C LYS A 214 7.64 -15.35 0.47
N ASN A 215 7.46 -14.08 0.10
CA ASN A 215 7.27 -12.99 1.07
C ASN A 215 5.80 -12.70 1.38
N TYR A 216 4.90 -12.96 0.43
CA TYR A 216 3.49 -12.59 0.49
C TYR A 216 2.55 -13.77 0.19
N GLY A 217 3.07 -14.94 -0.22
CA GLY A 217 2.27 -16.13 -0.52
C GLY A 217 1.52 -16.07 -1.85
N VAL A 218 1.82 -15.08 -2.71
CA VAL A 218 1.16 -14.91 -4.01
C VAL A 218 2.02 -15.54 -5.10
N SER A 219 1.49 -16.57 -5.75
CA SER A 219 2.17 -17.25 -6.87
C SER A 219 1.85 -16.56 -8.20
N PRO A 220 2.63 -16.80 -9.27
CA PRO A 220 2.36 -16.27 -10.61
C PRO A 220 0.91 -16.55 -11.03
N PRO A 221 0.08 -15.51 -11.25
CA PRO A 221 -1.32 -15.70 -11.60
C PRO A 221 -1.47 -16.30 -13.00
N ALA A 222 -2.45 -17.18 -13.21
CA ALA A 222 -2.65 -17.85 -14.51
C ALA A 222 -2.79 -16.84 -15.66
N LEU A 223 -3.58 -15.77 -15.47
CA LEU A 223 -3.74 -14.69 -16.45
C LEU A 223 -2.42 -14.08 -16.91
N LEU A 224 -1.47 -13.88 -15.99
CA LEU A 224 -0.13 -13.38 -16.34
C LEU A 224 0.62 -14.40 -17.20
N ILE A 225 0.56 -15.68 -16.84
CA ILE A 225 1.23 -16.75 -17.59
C ILE A 225 0.61 -16.91 -18.99
N GLU A 226 -0.71 -16.79 -19.11
CA GLU A 226 -1.41 -16.82 -20.40
C GLU A 226 -0.92 -15.70 -21.33
N ASN A 227 -0.82 -14.46 -20.82
CA ASN A 227 -0.29 -13.33 -21.59
C ASN A 227 1.20 -13.46 -21.90
N LEU A 228 1.98 -14.00 -20.97
CA LEU A 228 3.40 -14.28 -21.20
C LEU A 228 3.60 -15.32 -22.32
N LEU A 229 2.82 -16.40 -22.32
CA LEU A 229 2.86 -17.42 -23.38
C LEU A 229 2.38 -16.86 -24.72
N SER A 230 1.30 -16.06 -24.72
CA SER A 230 0.77 -15.44 -25.94
C SER A 230 1.78 -14.47 -26.56
N SER A 231 2.39 -13.59 -25.76
CA SER A 231 3.44 -12.65 -26.22
C SER A 231 4.72 -13.37 -26.68
N ALA A 232 5.18 -14.40 -25.96
CA ALA A 232 6.31 -15.23 -26.42
C ALA A 232 6.04 -15.88 -27.78
N LYS A 233 4.81 -16.38 -27.98
CA LYS A 233 4.42 -16.98 -29.26
C LYS A 233 4.29 -15.94 -30.37
N ALA A 234 3.81 -14.74 -30.08
CA ALA A 234 3.70 -13.66 -31.05
C ALA A 234 5.07 -13.18 -31.57
N MET A 235 6.09 -13.27 -30.72
CA MET A 235 7.48 -12.90 -31.00
C MET A 235 8.34 -14.05 -31.55
N ASP A 236 7.77 -15.25 -31.74
CA ASP A 236 8.49 -16.48 -32.11
C ASP A 236 9.67 -16.83 -31.17
N PHE A 237 9.55 -16.51 -29.88
CA PHE A 237 10.49 -16.91 -28.82
C PHE A 237 10.27 -18.37 -28.41
N LEU A 238 10.63 -19.30 -29.32
CA LEU A 238 10.29 -20.73 -29.21
C LEU A 238 10.99 -21.47 -28.07
N GLU A 239 12.17 -21.03 -27.64
CA GLU A 239 12.86 -21.62 -26.49
C GLU A 239 12.16 -21.18 -25.20
N GLU A 240 11.95 -19.88 -25.02
CA GLU A 240 11.24 -19.30 -23.89
C GLU A 240 9.83 -19.88 -23.74
N LEU A 241 9.11 -19.99 -24.86
CA LEU A 241 7.78 -20.60 -24.88
C LEU A 241 7.81 -22.01 -24.29
N ARG A 242 8.78 -22.84 -24.70
CA ARG A 242 8.95 -24.21 -24.18
C ARG A 242 9.31 -24.21 -22.69
N GLU A 243 10.22 -23.35 -22.27
CA GLU A 243 10.61 -23.20 -20.85
C GLU A 243 9.39 -22.85 -19.99
N ILE A 244 8.62 -21.85 -20.40
CA ILE A 244 7.43 -21.40 -19.67
C ILE A 244 6.37 -22.50 -19.65
N GLN A 245 6.12 -23.18 -20.77
CA GLN A 245 5.16 -24.30 -20.84
C GLN A 245 5.56 -25.48 -19.96
N GLN A 246 6.86 -25.80 -19.88
CA GLN A 246 7.35 -26.85 -18.99
C GLN A 246 7.13 -26.48 -17.52
N GLN A 247 7.36 -25.21 -17.16
CA GLN A 247 7.19 -24.73 -15.81
C GLN A 247 5.71 -24.58 -15.40
N TYR A 248 4.84 -24.24 -16.36
CA TYR A 248 3.42 -23.96 -16.16
C TYR A 248 2.52 -24.83 -17.05
N SER A 249 2.73 -26.15 -17.02
CA SER A 249 2.07 -27.11 -17.91
C SER A 249 0.53 -27.16 -17.83
N GLY A 250 -0.05 -26.61 -16.77
CA GLY A 250 -1.50 -26.51 -16.59
C GLY A 250 -2.14 -25.24 -17.16
N VAL A 251 -1.37 -24.31 -17.73
CA VAL A 251 -1.87 -23.03 -18.25
C VAL A 251 -2.03 -23.11 -19.77
N ASN A 252 -3.27 -22.99 -20.23
CA ASN A 252 -3.61 -22.91 -21.65
C ASN A 252 -3.66 -21.44 -22.07
N PHE A 253 -3.16 -21.10 -23.25
CA PHE A 253 -3.21 -19.73 -23.77
C PHE A 253 -3.86 -19.69 -25.15
N MET A 254 -4.44 -18.53 -25.49
CA MET A 254 -5.03 -18.30 -26.80
C MET A 254 -3.92 -17.99 -27.82
N PRO A 255 -3.92 -18.64 -29.01
CA PRO A 255 -2.98 -18.30 -30.07
C PRO A 255 -3.08 -16.82 -30.46
N PRO A 256 -1.96 -16.12 -30.70
CA PRO A 256 -1.96 -14.68 -31.00
C PRO A 256 -2.85 -14.29 -32.17
N ALA A 257 -2.89 -15.10 -33.24
CA ALA A 257 -3.74 -14.86 -34.40
C ALA A 257 -5.23 -14.77 -34.03
N LYS A 258 -5.69 -15.64 -33.13
CA LYS A 258 -7.07 -15.62 -32.64
C LYS A 258 -7.29 -14.49 -31.63
N LYS A 259 -6.32 -14.21 -30.76
CA LYS A 259 -6.39 -13.10 -29.80
C LYS A 259 -6.60 -11.75 -30.52
N LYS A 260 -5.95 -11.54 -31.68
CA LYS A 260 -6.08 -10.33 -32.53
C LYS A 260 -7.48 -10.13 -33.13
N GLU A 261 -8.30 -11.18 -33.20
CA GLU A 261 -9.69 -11.11 -33.68
C GLU A 261 -10.69 -10.77 -32.56
N MET A 262 -10.22 -10.63 -31.32
CA MET A 262 -11.04 -10.46 -30.14
C MET A 262 -10.76 -9.13 -29.42
N ALA A 263 -11.68 -8.73 -28.55
CA ALA A 263 -11.46 -7.67 -27.58
C ALA A 263 -11.08 -8.28 -26.23
N GLU A 264 -10.16 -7.64 -25.51
CA GLU A 264 -9.75 -8.02 -24.18
C GLU A 264 -10.27 -7.01 -23.14
N ILE A 265 -10.79 -7.51 -22.03
CA ILE A 265 -11.34 -6.69 -20.95
C ILE A 265 -10.70 -7.12 -19.65
N TYR A 266 -9.97 -6.19 -19.02
CA TYR A 266 -9.41 -6.37 -17.69
C TYR A 266 -10.35 -5.76 -16.64
N LEU A 267 -10.80 -6.58 -15.70
CA LEU A 267 -11.55 -6.12 -14.53
C LEU A 267 -10.63 -6.03 -13.32
N ILE A 268 -10.45 -4.83 -12.78
CA ILE A 268 -9.72 -4.61 -11.53
C ILE A 268 -10.73 -4.55 -10.38
N HIS A 269 -10.57 -5.44 -9.41
CA HIS A 269 -11.44 -5.53 -8.24
C HIS A 269 -10.64 -5.24 -6.96
N TYR A 270 -10.98 -4.16 -6.27
CA TYR A 270 -10.44 -3.81 -4.96
C TYR A 270 -11.22 -4.51 -3.86
N ASN A 271 -10.52 -5.27 -3.02
CA ASN A 271 -11.17 -6.10 -2.01
C ASN A 271 -10.80 -5.67 -0.58
N GLY A 272 -11.77 -5.11 0.13
CA GLY A 272 -11.68 -4.83 1.56
C GLY A 272 -10.81 -3.61 1.93
N LEU A 273 -10.51 -3.49 3.22
CA LEU A 273 -9.73 -2.39 3.78
C LEU A 273 -8.30 -2.84 4.10
N GLY A 274 -7.34 -1.96 3.87
CA GLY A 274 -5.95 -2.16 4.29
C GLY A 274 -5.78 -2.30 5.81
N PRO A 275 -4.62 -2.82 6.26
CA PRO A 275 -4.34 -3.02 7.67
C PRO A 275 -4.29 -1.70 8.45
N GLU A 276 -4.63 -1.76 9.74
CA GLU A 276 -4.58 -0.59 10.61
C GLU A 276 -3.22 -0.50 11.30
N LYS A 277 -2.51 0.63 11.16
CA LYS A 277 -1.26 0.86 11.88
C LYS A 277 -1.57 1.23 13.34
N VAL A 278 -1.12 0.41 14.27
CA VAL A 278 -1.32 0.59 15.72
C VAL A 278 0.02 0.69 16.45
N GLU A 279 0.04 1.39 17.57
CA GLU A 279 1.19 1.38 18.48
C GLU A 279 1.19 0.10 19.30
N LYS A 280 2.35 -0.57 19.37
CA LYS A 280 2.65 -1.58 20.37
C LYS A 280 3.81 -1.12 21.24
N ARG A 281 3.89 -1.70 22.44
CA ARG A 281 4.97 -1.44 23.40
C ARG A 281 5.67 -2.75 23.73
N TRP A 282 6.98 -2.69 23.81
CA TRP A 282 7.77 -3.76 24.41
C TRP A 282 8.57 -3.19 25.56
N VAL A 283 8.84 -4.07 26.53
CA VAL A 283 9.37 -3.74 27.82
C VAL A 283 10.75 -4.39 27.92
N VAL A 284 11.79 -3.57 28.05
CA VAL A 284 13.18 -4.05 28.17
C VAL A 284 13.61 -3.85 29.63
N PRO A 285 13.79 -4.93 30.41
CA PRO A 285 14.35 -4.84 31.75
C PRO A 285 15.86 -4.63 31.68
N PHE A 286 16.39 -3.73 32.51
CA PHE A 286 17.81 -3.47 32.65
C PHE A 286 18.36 -4.15 33.93
N PRO A 287 19.66 -4.48 33.98
CA PRO A 287 20.27 -5.17 35.14
C PRO A 287 20.16 -4.42 36.47
N ASP A 288 19.98 -3.10 36.42
CA ASP A 288 19.81 -2.20 37.56
C ASP A 288 18.36 -2.13 38.09
N GLY A 289 17.45 -2.94 37.52
CA GLY A 289 16.03 -2.99 37.90
C GLY A 289 15.16 -1.95 37.20
N TYR A 290 15.74 -1.06 36.38
CA TYR A 290 14.95 -0.13 35.57
C TYR A 290 14.32 -0.84 34.37
N VAL A 291 13.21 -0.25 33.91
CA VAL A 291 12.43 -0.81 32.81
C VAL A 291 12.20 0.27 31.76
N VAL A 292 12.68 0.04 30.54
CA VAL A 292 12.44 0.95 29.41
C VAL A 292 11.29 0.42 28.57
N LYS A 293 10.26 1.26 28.40
CA LYS A 293 9.15 1.00 27.48
C LYS A 293 9.46 1.65 26.14
N ILE A 294 9.61 0.82 25.11
CA ILE A 294 9.87 1.28 23.76
C ILE A 294 8.58 1.11 22.96
N ALA A 295 8.06 2.20 22.40
CA ALA A 295 6.94 2.16 21.47
C ALA A 295 7.44 1.78 20.07
N TYR A 296 6.65 0.99 19.34
CA TYR A 296 6.91 0.67 17.94
C TYR A 296 5.60 0.49 17.16
N PRO A 297 5.57 0.86 15.87
CA PRO A 297 4.40 0.65 15.03
C PRO A 297 4.23 -0.84 14.68
N LYS A 298 2.99 -1.30 14.60
CA LYS A 298 2.63 -2.61 14.06
C LYS A 298 1.37 -2.49 13.21
N PHE A 299 1.33 -3.14 12.06
CA PHE A 299 0.09 -3.31 11.31
C PHE A 299 -0.77 -4.42 11.93
N LYS A 300 -2.02 -4.10 12.24
CA LYS A 300 -3.06 -5.07 12.57
C LYS A 300 -3.74 -5.46 11.26
N LYS A 301 -3.54 -6.72 10.83
CA LYS A 301 -4.20 -7.28 9.65
C LYS A 301 -5.72 -7.16 9.80
N LYS A 302 -6.37 -6.81 8.70
CA LYS A 302 -7.81 -6.96 8.51
C LYS A 302 -8.03 -8.16 7.59
N TYR A 303 -9.01 -8.98 7.89
CA TYR A 303 -9.32 -10.14 7.08
C TYR A 303 -10.28 -9.75 5.96
N TYR A 304 -10.00 -10.22 4.75
CA TYR A 304 -10.86 -10.04 3.60
C TYR A 304 -12.05 -11.00 3.71
N GLN A 305 -13.27 -10.51 3.45
CA GLN A 305 -14.48 -11.35 3.48
C GLN A 305 -14.80 -11.95 2.10
N ILE A 306 -14.30 -11.35 1.03
CA ILE A 306 -14.52 -11.81 -0.34
C ILE A 306 -13.31 -12.63 -0.77
N ALA A 307 -13.52 -13.90 -1.14
CA ALA A 307 -12.44 -14.74 -1.65
C ALA A 307 -12.18 -14.50 -3.15
N ARG A 308 -13.25 -14.32 -3.93
CA ARG A 308 -13.23 -14.01 -5.37
C ARG A 308 -14.55 -13.37 -5.80
N GLY A 309 -14.52 -12.54 -6.85
CA GLY A 309 -15.68 -12.13 -7.63
C GLY A 309 -15.77 -12.95 -8.93
N ILE A 310 -16.95 -13.00 -9.53
CA ILE A 310 -17.19 -13.60 -10.85
C ILE A 310 -17.75 -12.50 -11.75
N ALA A 311 -17.13 -12.28 -12.89
CA ALA A 311 -17.56 -11.34 -13.91
C ALA A 311 -18.16 -12.10 -15.09
N THR A 312 -19.37 -11.72 -15.49
CA THR A 312 -20.06 -12.30 -16.64
C THR A 312 -20.25 -11.23 -17.71
N LEU A 313 -19.73 -11.47 -18.91
CA LEU A 313 -19.83 -10.62 -20.08
C LEU A 313 -20.75 -11.30 -21.09
N LYS A 314 -21.89 -10.68 -21.41
CA LYS A 314 -22.85 -11.22 -22.38
C LYS A 314 -22.84 -10.38 -23.65
N ASN A 315 -22.57 -11.02 -24.79
CA ASN A 315 -22.79 -10.41 -26.09
C ASN A 315 -24.29 -10.34 -26.35
N LEU A 316 -24.86 -9.12 -26.42
CA LEU A 316 -26.29 -8.92 -26.57
C LEU A 316 -26.82 -9.33 -27.95
N THR A 317 -25.97 -9.36 -28.97
CA THR A 317 -26.34 -9.72 -30.34
C THR A 317 -26.30 -11.24 -30.55
N SER A 318 -25.22 -11.91 -30.16
CA SER A 318 -25.06 -13.37 -30.34
C SER A 318 -25.63 -14.20 -29.19
N GLY A 319 -25.88 -13.58 -28.04
CA GLY A 319 -26.31 -14.27 -26.81
C GLY A 319 -25.20 -15.03 -26.07
N VAL A 320 -24.00 -15.13 -26.65
CA VAL A 320 -22.83 -15.79 -26.04
C VAL A 320 -22.44 -15.07 -24.75
N SER A 321 -22.17 -15.84 -23.69
CA SER A 321 -21.70 -15.33 -22.41
C SER A 321 -20.31 -15.86 -22.08
N TYR A 322 -19.46 -14.98 -21.57
CA TYR A 322 -18.12 -15.27 -21.07
C TYR A 322 -18.12 -15.06 -19.57
N GLU A 323 -17.50 -15.97 -18.83
CA GLU A 323 -17.38 -15.88 -17.39
C GLU A 323 -15.92 -15.98 -16.97
N SER A 324 -15.48 -15.12 -16.07
CA SER A 324 -14.15 -15.19 -15.48
C SER A 324 -14.19 -14.81 -14.01
N ALA A 325 -13.41 -15.52 -13.20
CA ALA A 325 -13.26 -15.22 -11.78
C ALA A 325 -12.09 -14.25 -11.56
N THR A 326 -12.24 -13.31 -10.64
CA THR A 326 -11.13 -12.46 -10.21
C THR A 326 -10.06 -13.31 -9.53
N ILE A 327 -8.80 -13.03 -9.83
CA ILE A 327 -7.64 -13.67 -9.18
C ILE A 327 -6.86 -12.63 -8.37
N LEU A 328 -6.23 -13.08 -7.29
CA LEU A 328 -5.40 -12.22 -6.45
C LEU A 328 -4.11 -11.86 -7.20
N MET A 329 -4.01 -10.62 -7.67
CA MET A 329 -2.80 -10.09 -8.28
C MET A 329 -1.87 -9.48 -7.22
N GLU A 330 -2.40 -8.78 -6.22
CA GLU A 330 -1.58 -8.09 -5.23
C GLU A 330 -2.22 -8.10 -3.84
N ASP A 331 -1.50 -8.61 -2.84
CA ASP A 331 -1.91 -8.53 -1.43
C ASP A 331 -1.20 -7.37 -0.73
N ILE A 332 -1.72 -6.16 -0.94
CA ILE A 332 -1.22 -4.92 -0.33
C ILE A 332 -1.15 -5.05 1.20
N GLY A 333 -2.09 -5.76 1.82
CA GLY A 333 -2.11 -5.97 3.27
C GLY A 333 -0.92 -6.81 3.76
N SER A 334 -0.60 -7.90 3.06
CA SER A 334 0.59 -8.69 3.37
C SER A 334 1.88 -7.96 3.05
N ILE A 335 1.95 -7.20 1.95
CA ILE A 335 3.10 -6.33 1.63
C ILE A 335 3.36 -5.34 2.78
N ALA A 336 2.33 -4.62 3.21
CA ALA A 336 2.45 -3.63 4.28
C ALA A 336 2.94 -4.25 5.60
N VAL A 337 2.37 -5.38 6.00
CA VAL A 337 2.73 -6.08 7.24
C VAL A 337 4.17 -6.59 7.17
N THR A 338 4.51 -7.33 6.13
CA THR A 338 5.84 -7.93 5.95
C THR A 338 6.92 -6.84 5.85
N ASN A 339 6.65 -5.73 5.15
CA ASN A 339 7.58 -4.61 5.03
C ASN A 339 7.86 -3.96 6.40
N LEU A 340 6.82 -3.68 7.18
CA LEU A 340 6.97 -3.08 8.51
C LEU A 340 7.64 -4.02 9.51
N GLU A 341 7.31 -5.32 9.48
CA GLU A 341 7.93 -6.32 10.36
C GLU A 341 9.42 -6.48 10.06
N ASN A 342 9.79 -6.52 8.78
CA ASN A 342 11.18 -6.56 8.32
C ASN A 342 11.97 -5.31 8.77
N ARG A 343 11.37 -4.11 8.64
CA ARG A 343 11.95 -2.86 9.17
C ARG A 343 12.09 -2.87 10.68
N THR A 344 11.05 -3.28 11.40
CA THR A 344 11.04 -3.33 12.87
C THR A 344 12.08 -4.32 13.40
N GLY A 345 12.25 -5.48 12.76
CA GLY A 345 13.29 -6.44 13.10
C GLY A 345 14.70 -5.84 13.02
N ARG A 346 14.99 -5.08 11.96
CA ARG A 346 16.27 -4.36 11.83
C ARG A 346 16.48 -3.31 12.92
N ILE A 347 15.43 -2.58 13.29
CA ILE A 347 15.50 -1.56 14.35
C ILE A 347 15.79 -2.23 15.70
N LYS A 348 15.08 -3.32 16.01
CA LYS A 348 15.29 -4.10 17.25
C LYS A 348 16.72 -4.63 17.34
N ALA A 349 17.23 -5.25 16.28
CA ALA A 349 18.61 -5.76 16.26
C ALA A 349 19.64 -4.65 16.50
N LYS A 350 19.44 -3.45 15.94
CA LYS A 350 20.31 -2.28 16.18
C LYS A 350 20.19 -1.74 17.60
N ALA A 351 19.00 -1.74 18.19
CA ALA A 351 18.78 -1.28 19.56
C ALA A 351 19.45 -2.21 20.58
N ILE A 352 19.32 -3.53 20.40
CA ILE A 352 19.98 -4.53 21.25
C ILE A 352 21.51 -4.43 21.13
N ALA A 353 22.05 -4.28 19.93
CA ALA A 353 23.50 -4.16 19.74
C ALA A 353 24.11 -2.86 20.33
N ARG A 354 23.27 -1.89 20.76
CA ARG A 354 23.68 -0.61 21.37
C ARG A 354 23.46 -0.58 22.88
N ALA A 355 22.68 -1.51 23.43
CA ALA A 355 22.43 -1.67 24.86
C ALA A 355 23.43 -2.69 25.42
#